data_AF-A0A971UP77-F1
#
_entry.id   AF-A0A971UP77-F1
#
_cell.length_a   1.000
_cell.length_b   1.000
_cell.length_c   1.000
_cell.angle_alpha   90.00
_cell.angle_beta   90.00
_cell.angle_gamma   90.00
#
_symmetry.space_group_name_H-M   'P 1'
#
loop_
_entity.id
_entity.type
_entity.pdbx_description
1 polymer ?
#
loop_
_entity_poly.entity_id
_entity_poly.type
_entity_poly.pdbx_seq_one_letter_code
_entity_poly.pdbx_strand_id
1 'polypeptide(L)' 'ESSDEIDPLMNLVEEIADFFRQRKLSQYPKASWVATANEPVYSPGHLEELRQFTSVLTVTFRVMR' A
#
# COMPACT_ATOMS: atom_id res chain seq x y z
N GLU A 1 14.69 1.24 18.90
CA GLU A 1 15.61 0.97 17.78
C GLU A 1 15.02 1.64 16.54
N SER A 2 15.87 2.22 15.70
CA SER A 2 15.54 3.36 14.84
C SER A 2 14.63 2.99 13.67
N SER A 3 13.79 3.95 13.28
CA SER A 3 12.91 3.94 12.10
C SER A 3 13.59 3.47 10.80
N ASP A 4 14.93 3.51 10.75
CA ASP A 4 15.76 3.30 9.55
C ASP A 4 15.55 1.96 8.85
N GLU A 5 15.17 0.89 9.56
CA GLU A 5 14.89 -0.42 8.93
C GLU A 5 13.47 -0.52 8.37
N ILE A 6 12.54 0.28 8.90
CA ILE A 6 11.13 0.31 8.49
C ILE A 6 10.95 1.23 7.29
N ASP A 7 11.69 2.33 7.22
CA ASP A 7 11.56 3.34 6.16
C ASP A 7 11.69 2.74 4.74
N PRO A 8 12.66 1.84 4.44
CA PRO A 8 12.73 1.17 3.14
C PRO A 8 11.52 0.29 2.82
N LEU A 9 10.91 -0.32 3.84
CA LEU A 9 9.73 -1.17 3.68
C LEU A 9 8.47 -0.33 3.45
N MET A 10 8.37 0.82 4.11
CA MET A 10 7.32 1.81 3.84
C MET A 10 7.44 2.39 2.43
N ASN A 11 8.66 2.74 1.99
CA ASN A 11 8.92 3.20 0.63
C ASN A 11 8.51 2.14 -0.41
N LEU A 12 8.78 0.86 -0.16
CA LEU A 12 8.33 -0.22 -1.04
C LEU A 12 6.80 -0.26 -1.18
N VAL A 13 6.05 -0.04 -0.09
CA VAL A 13 4.59 0.01 -0.15
C VAL A 13 4.10 1.20 -1.00
N GLU A 14 4.78 2.35 -0.91
CA GLU A 14 4.49 3.52 -1.75
C GLU A 14 4.77 3.25 -3.23
N GLU A 15 5.91 2.62 -3.55
CA GLU A 15 6.25 2.22 -4.92
C GLU A 15 5.21 1.26 -5.53
N ILE A 16 4.69 0.32 -4.73
CA ILE A 16 3.59 -0.57 -5.15
C ILE A 16 2.34 0.26 -5.47
N ALA A 17 1.98 1.23 -4.62
CA ALA A 17 0.82 2.09 -4.85
C ALA A 17 0.97 2.89 -6.15
N ASP A 18 2.15 3.47 -6.39
CA ASP A 18 2.45 4.23 -7.61
C ASP A 18 2.42 3.38 -8.86
N PHE A 19 2.92 2.13 -8.78
CA PHE A 19 2.85 1.18 -9.88
C PHE A 19 1.42 0.93 -10.35
N PHE A 20 0.47 0.79 -9.42
CA PHE A 20 -0.92 0.59 -9.79
C PHE A 20 -1.64 1.90 -10.17
N ARG A 21 -1.25 3.05 -9.62
CA ARG A 21 -1.82 4.37 -9.97
C ARG A 21 -1.68 4.68 -11.47
N GLN A 22 -0.60 4.20 -12.09
CA GLN A 22 -0.33 4.41 -13.51
C GLN A 22 -1.06 3.42 -14.43
N ARG A 23 -1.87 2.50 -13.88
CA ARG A 23 -2.52 1.42 -14.64
C ARG A 23 -4.05 1.49 -14.58
N LYS A 24 -4.68 1.01 -15.65
CA LYS A 24 -6.13 0.77 -15.70
C LYS A 24 -6.42 -0.69 -15.39
N LEU A 25 -7.58 -0.93 -14.78
CA LEU A 25 -8.10 -2.28 -14.62
C LEU A 25 -8.52 -2.83 -15.98
N SER A 26 -7.93 -3.96 -16.39
CA SER A 26 -8.17 -4.57 -17.71
C SER A 26 -9.65 -4.89 -17.95
N GLN A 27 -10.34 -5.38 -16.92
CA GLN A 27 -11.77 -5.71 -16.97
C GLN A 27 -12.68 -4.49 -16.80
N TYR A 28 -12.17 -3.36 -16.28
CA TYR A 28 -12.93 -2.15 -15.99
C TYR A 28 -12.20 -0.89 -16.51
N PRO A 29 -12.03 -0.74 -17.84
CA PRO A 29 -11.21 0.32 -18.43
C PRO A 29 -11.76 1.75 -18.23
N LYS A 30 -13.02 1.88 -17.81
CA LYS A 30 -13.68 3.14 -17.44
C LYS A 30 -13.51 3.50 -15.96
N ALA A 31 -12.98 2.59 -15.15
CA ALA A 31 -12.70 2.87 -13.75
C ALA A 31 -11.38 3.63 -13.63
N SER A 32 -11.39 4.70 -12.85
CA SER A 32 -10.21 5.50 -12.52
C SER A 32 -9.85 5.27 -11.06
N TRP A 33 -8.56 5.30 -10.76
CA TRP A 33 -8.08 5.39 -9.38
C TRP A 33 -8.58 6.68 -8.74
N VAL A 34 -9.17 6.59 -7.56
CA VAL A 34 -9.69 7.77 -6.84
C VAL A 34 -9.14 7.92 -5.44
N ALA A 35 -8.65 6.86 -4.81
CA ALA A 35 -8.06 6.93 -3.47
C ALA A 35 -7.08 5.79 -3.20
N THR A 36 -6.14 6.07 -2.30
CA THR A 36 -5.20 5.10 -1.72
C THR A 36 -5.26 5.27 -0.20
N ALA A 37 -5.27 4.16 0.53
CA ALA A 37 -5.01 4.17 1.96
C ALA A 37 -3.96 3.11 2.26
N ASN A 38 -2.89 3.51 2.95
CA ASN A 38 -1.94 2.58 3.54
C ASN A 38 -2.18 2.64 5.05
N GLU A 39 -2.98 1.71 5.56
CA GLU A 39 -3.20 1.56 6.98
C GLU A 39 -2.23 0.49 7.45
N PRO A 40 -1.12 0.88 8.11
CA PRO A 40 -0.16 -0.11 8.52
C PRO A 40 -0.79 -0.98 9.61
N VAL A 41 -0.74 -2.29 9.43
CA VAL A 41 -1.19 -3.25 10.44
C VAL A 41 -0.04 -3.43 11.42
N TYR A 42 0.27 -2.38 12.18
CA TYR A 42 1.22 -2.48 13.27
C TYR A 42 0.53 -3.14 14.46
N SER A 43 0.74 -4.44 14.61
CA SER A 43 0.92 -5.01 15.95
C SER A 43 2.39 -4.79 16.30
N PRO A 44 2.74 -3.90 17.25
CA PRO A 44 4.13 -3.64 17.62
C PRO A 44 4.92 -4.93 17.94
N GLY A 45 4.25 -5.95 18.48
CA GLY A 45 4.85 -7.25 18.77
C GLY A 45 5.28 -8.05 17.54
N HIS A 46 4.66 -7.89 16.37
CA HIS A 46 5.05 -8.66 15.18
C HIS A 46 6.41 -8.24 14.62
N LEU A 47 6.76 -6.97 14.69
CA LEU A 47 8.05 -6.51 14.18
C LEU A 47 9.18 -6.87 15.14
N GLU A 48 8.96 -6.74 16.45
CA GLU A 48 9.96 -7.06 17.47
C GLU A 48 10.15 -8.56 17.66
N GLU A 49 9.07 -9.35 17.71
CA GLU A 49 9.13 -10.79 18.01
C GLU A 49 9.35 -11.64 16.76
N LEU A 50 8.76 -11.26 15.62
CA LEU A 50 8.78 -12.06 14.39
C LEU A 50 9.67 -11.46 13.29
N ARG A 51 10.21 -10.25 13.48
CA ARG A 51 10.92 -9.48 12.45
C ARG A 51 10.11 -9.37 11.16
N GLN A 52 8.79 -9.24 11.28
CA GLN A 52 7.87 -9.22 10.15
C GLN A 52 7.21 -7.85 10.00
N PHE A 53 7.41 -7.24 8.84
CA PHE A 53 6.66 -6.05 8.42
C PHE A 53 5.35 -6.47 7.74
N THR A 54 4.23 -5.86 8.13
CA THR A 54 2.91 -6.13 7.55
C THR A 54 2.20 -4.81 7.26
N SER A 55 1.80 -4.60 6.01
CA SER A 55 1.06 -3.42 5.57
C SER A 55 -0.17 -3.82 4.77
N VAL A 56 -1.27 -3.08 4.93
CA VAL A 56 -2.47 -3.24 4.11
C VAL A 56 -2.62 -2.01 3.23
N LEU A 57 -2.39 -2.22 1.93
CA LEU A 57 -2.57 -1.20 0.91
C LEU A 57 -3.97 -1.35 0.28
N THR A 58 -4.83 -0.38 0.54
CA THR A 58 -6.16 -0.28 -0.06
C THR A 58 -6.13 0.68 -1.24
N VAL A 59 -6.57 0.22 -2.40
CA VAL A 59 -6.66 1.01 -3.64
C VAL A 59 -8.12 1.07 -4.09
N THR A 60 -8.63 2.27 -4.30
CA THR A 60 -10.04 2.48 -4.66
C THR A 60 -10.15 2.93 -6.10
N PHE A 61 -10.89 2.16 -6.90
CA PHE A 61 -11.25 2.51 -8.26
C PHE A 61 -12.74 2.82 -8.36
N ARG A 62 -13.09 3.86 -9.13
CA ARG A 62 -14.48 4.26 -9.36
C ARG A 62 -14.73 4.50 -10.85
N VAL A 63 -15.85 3.99 -11.35
CA VAL A 63 -16.38 4.37 -12.67
C VAL A 63 -17.12 5.70 -12.50
N MET A 64 -16.62 6.74 -13.13
CA MET A 64 -17.29 8.04 -13.18
C MET A 64 -18.40 7.98 -14.26
N ARG A 65 -19.55 8.58 -13.98
CA ARG A 65 -20.66 8.69 -14.93
C ARG A 65 -20.41 9.81 -15.93
#